data_AF-A0A927N1J9-F1
#
_entry.id   AF-A0A927N1J9-F1
#
_cell.length_a   1.000
_cell.length_b   1.000
_cell.length_c   1.000
_cell.angle_alpha   90.00
_cell.angle_beta   90.00
_cell.angle_gamma   90.00
#
_symmetry.space_group_name_H-M   'P 1'
#
loop_
_entity.id
_entity.type
_entity.pdbx_description
1 polymer ?
#
loop_
_entity_poly.entity_id
_entity_poly.type
_entity_poly.pdbx_seq_one_letter_code
_entity_poly.pdbx_strand_id
1 'polypeptide(L)'
;MGNREALLAGAQRCLFAKGYARTTARDIATASGVSLAAIGYHFGSTQALLRAALLEATNEWGDELEHALAGAAEADADSEADADPGARDPIERFELTWTRLVESFTARRQLWATQFELFAQLEHDPEVRQFFADALERARFGLAAMLQGLDPDADRHAAKAAGGFHQALLSGMLLQWLADPERAPTGRDLADALRLLVTHARPESALAPAGDGIASRQEFASIRPRQWSETDLAELPDDGHRYEILDGNLLATAPAHGEHQRVVEALLVTLRAATPTGWRIGAGEGVRVPGGSLRPDLAAFAPGAVTDAGWTTSGVGLVVEVETDQSRDLDRGSKAIKYARAGVPAYWRVDVGGTLFVEALVAPERYGIVAEVKRGEKFEATVPFAVTIQ
;
A
#
# COMPACT_ATOMS: atom_id res chain seq x y z
N MET A 1 5.90 42.31 -2.88
CA MET A 1 5.45 40.95 -3.25
C MET A 1 4.71 41.03 -4.56
N GLY A 2 5.14 40.27 -5.56
CA GLY A 2 4.44 40.13 -6.83
C GLY A 2 3.15 39.31 -6.67
N ASN A 3 2.23 39.43 -7.64
CA ASN A 3 0.96 38.69 -7.61
C ASN A 3 1.15 37.17 -7.48
N ARG A 4 2.21 36.61 -8.09
CA ARG A 4 2.56 35.19 -8.00
C ARG A 4 2.89 34.77 -6.56
N GLU A 5 3.73 35.53 -5.86
CA GLU A 5 4.13 35.28 -4.47
C GLU A 5 2.94 35.42 -3.51
N ALA A 6 2.11 36.44 -3.72
CA ALA A 6 0.91 36.65 -2.91
C ALA A 6 -0.09 35.48 -3.05
N LEU A 7 -0.22 34.92 -4.24
CA LEU A 7 -1.04 33.74 -4.50
C LEU A 7 -0.49 32.48 -3.80
N LEU A 8 0.83 32.25 -3.81
CA LEU A 8 1.46 31.14 -3.10
C LEU A 8 1.24 31.25 -1.59
N ALA A 9 1.54 32.40 -1.00
CA ALA A 9 1.33 32.65 0.41
C ALA A 9 -0.16 32.55 0.81
N GLY A 10 -1.07 33.01 -0.05
CA GLY A 10 -2.51 32.86 0.14
C GLY A 10 -2.95 31.39 0.09
N ALA A 11 -2.43 30.62 -0.85
CA ALA A 11 -2.70 29.20 -0.99
C ALA A 11 -2.19 28.39 0.20
N GLN A 12 -0.97 28.65 0.67
CA GLN A 12 -0.38 28.02 1.85
C GLN A 12 -1.23 28.27 3.12
N ARG A 13 -1.68 29.51 3.33
CA ARG A 13 -2.62 29.83 4.42
C ARG A 13 -3.92 29.05 4.32
N CYS A 14 -4.50 28.95 3.12
CA CYS A 14 -5.72 28.17 2.92
C CYS A 14 -5.50 26.67 3.16
N LEU A 15 -4.38 26.11 2.70
CA LEU A 15 -4.01 24.71 2.94
C LEU A 15 -3.98 24.39 4.43
N PHE A 16 -3.29 25.20 5.23
CA PHE A 16 -3.18 24.95 6.68
C PHE A 16 -4.48 25.18 7.44
N ALA A 17 -5.33 26.11 6.98
CA ALA A 17 -6.59 26.42 7.64
C ALA A 17 -7.73 25.46 7.26
N LYS A 18 -7.79 25.03 5.99
CA LYS A 18 -8.93 24.29 5.44
C LYS A 18 -8.58 22.88 4.97
N GLY A 19 -7.32 22.55 4.75
CA GLY A 19 -6.90 21.29 4.11
C GLY A 19 -6.99 21.36 2.58
N TYR A 20 -6.41 20.35 1.93
CA TYR A 20 -6.23 20.35 0.47
C TYR A 20 -7.57 20.27 -0.28
N ALA A 21 -8.40 19.28 0.05
CA ALA A 21 -9.64 18.99 -0.66
C ALA A 21 -10.71 20.10 -0.54
N ARG A 22 -10.67 20.90 0.54
CA ARG A 22 -11.69 21.94 0.83
C ARG A 22 -11.29 23.34 0.38
N THR A 23 -10.07 23.52 -0.14
CA THR A 23 -9.58 24.84 -0.55
C THR A 23 -10.04 25.18 -1.97
N THR A 24 -10.69 26.34 -2.15
CA THR A 24 -11.19 26.80 -3.46
C THR A 24 -10.41 27.98 -4.02
N ALA A 25 -10.54 28.23 -5.34
CA ALA A 25 -9.94 29.39 -6.00
C ALA A 25 -10.35 30.73 -5.35
N ARG A 26 -11.60 30.82 -4.88
CA ARG A 26 -12.14 32.02 -4.22
C ARG A 26 -11.51 32.22 -2.85
N ASP A 27 -11.27 31.14 -2.10
CA ASP A 27 -10.57 31.21 -0.82
C ASP A 27 -9.17 31.79 -1.00
N ILE A 28 -8.42 31.29 -1.99
CA ILE A 28 -7.05 31.73 -2.28
C ILE A 28 -7.03 33.19 -2.73
N ALA A 29 -7.92 33.58 -3.64
CA ALA A 29 -8.03 34.97 -4.09
C ALA A 29 -8.32 35.92 -2.93
N THR A 30 -9.22 35.52 -2.02
CA THR A 30 -9.55 36.29 -0.82
C THR A 30 -8.35 36.38 0.13
N ALA A 31 -7.66 35.26 0.38
CA ALA A 31 -6.52 35.20 1.28
C ALA A 31 -5.27 35.93 0.73
N SER A 32 -5.10 35.98 -0.59
CA SER A 32 -3.97 36.63 -1.26
C SER A 32 -4.20 38.11 -1.57
N GLY A 33 -5.46 38.57 -1.60
CA GLY A 33 -5.82 39.90 -2.10
C GLY A 33 -5.66 40.05 -3.62
N VAL A 34 -5.46 38.95 -4.35
CA VAL A 34 -5.25 38.92 -5.80
C VAL A 34 -6.51 38.38 -6.49
N SER A 35 -6.78 38.84 -7.72
CA SER A 35 -7.94 38.38 -8.49
C SER A 35 -7.89 36.88 -8.84
N LEU A 36 -9.06 36.23 -8.96
CA LEU A 36 -9.15 34.83 -9.40
C LEU A 36 -8.51 34.60 -10.79
N ALA A 37 -8.60 35.58 -11.68
CA ALA A 37 -8.02 35.49 -13.02
C ALA A 37 -6.48 35.33 -13.00
N ALA A 38 -5.82 35.91 -11.99
CA ALA A 38 -4.37 35.80 -11.85
C ALA A 38 -3.91 34.37 -11.52
N ILE A 39 -4.77 33.53 -10.93
CA ILE A 39 -4.47 32.11 -10.68
C ILE A 39 -4.27 31.38 -12.00
N GLY A 40 -5.20 31.55 -12.95
CA GLY A 40 -5.09 30.97 -14.28
C GLY A 40 -3.87 31.50 -15.04
N TYR A 41 -3.58 32.80 -14.93
CA TYR A 41 -2.42 33.40 -15.60
C TYR A 41 -1.06 32.90 -15.08
N HIS A 42 -0.89 32.76 -13.76
CA HIS A 42 0.42 32.42 -13.18
C HIS A 42 0.65 30.92 -12.98
N PHE A 43 -0.43 30.15 -12.76
CA PHE A 43 -0.34 28.74 -12.36
C PHE A 43 -1.18 27.80 -13.23
N GLY A 44 -2.01 28.34 -14.15
CA GLY A 44 -2.89 27.55 -15.00
C GLY A 44 -4.15 27.06 -14.30
N SER A 45 -4.03 26.49 -13.09
CA SER A 45 -5.15 25.98 -12.30
C SER A 45 -4.97 26.18 -10.80
N THR A 46 -6.07 26.11 -10.05
CA THR A 46 -6.04 26.10 -8.58
C THR A 46 -5.27 24.90 -8.04
N GLN A 47 -5.41 23.72 -8.65
CA GLN A 47 -4.70 22.51 -8.22
C GLN A 47 -3.19 22.66 -8.40
N ALA A 48 -2.74 23.23 -9.53
CA ALA A 48 -1.34 23.50 -9.77
C ALA A 48 -0.76 24.51 -8.74
N LEU A 49 -1.53 25.53 -8.38
CA LEU A 49 -1.16 26.47 -7.32
C LEU A 49 -1.05 25.79 -5.95
N LEU A 50 -2.00 24.94 -5.57
CA LEU A 50 -1.97 24.22 -4.30
C LEU A 50 -0.76 23.28 -4.20
N ARG A 51 -0.44 22.55 -5.28
CA ARG A 51 0.77 21.70 -5.34
C ARG A 51 2.06 22.51 -5.21
N ALA A 52 2.12 23.66 -5.89
CA ALA A 52 3.26 24.56 -5.80
C ALA A 52 3.44 25.12 -4.38
N ALA A 53 2.35 25.55 -3.73
CA ALA A 53 2.38 26.04 -2.35
C ALA A 53 2.79 24.95 -1.35
N LEU A 54 2.34 23.70 -1.55
CA LEU A 54 2.74 22.57 -0.70
C LEU A 54 4.24 22.24 -0.86
N LEU A 55 4.75 22.28 -2.10
CA LEU A 55 6.17 22.06 -2.37
C LEU A 55 7.04 23.15 -1.73
N GLU A 56 6.64 24.42 -1.87
CA GLU A 56 7.34 25.56 -1.25
C GLU A 56 7.34 25.45 0.27
N ALA A 57 6.19 25.15 0.89
CA ALA A 57 6.09 24.94 2.33
C ALA A 57 6.95 23.78 2.85
N THR A 58 7.13 22.74 2.02
CA THR A 58 7.98 21.57 2.35
C THR A 58 9.45 21.93 2.23
N ASN A 59 9.85 22.69 1.21
CA ASN A 59 11.21 23.17 1.04
C ASN A 59 11.61 24.14 2.18
N GLU A 60 10.73 25.10 2.53
CA GLU A 60 10.96 26.00 3.66
C GLU A 60 11.22 25.25 4.97
N TRP A 61 10.46 24.18 5.23
CA TRP A 61 10.68 23.34 6.40
C TRP A 61 12.00 22.56 6.32
N GLY A 62 12.34 22.04 5.13
CA GLY A 62 13.62 21.37 4.89
C GLY A 62 14.80 22.30 5.17
N ASP A 63 14.74 23.52 4.65
CA ASP A 63 15.77 24.55 4.87
C ASP A 63 15.88 24.90 6.36
N GLU A 64 14.75 25.12 7.06
CA GLU A 64 14.75 25.40 8.50
C GLU A 64 15.41 24.29 9.32
N LEU A 65 15.10 23.04 8.99
CA LEU A 65 15.66 21.87 9.64
C LEU A 65 17.17 21.74 9.36
N GLU A 66 17.60 21.95 8.13
CA GLU A 66 19.02 21.93 7.75
C GLU A 66 19.81 22.98 8.54
N HIS A 67 19.30 24.21 8.65
CA HIS A 67 19.92 25.26 9.45
C HIS A 67 19.98 24.91 10.94
N ALA A 68 18.92 24.31 11.49
CA ALA A 68 18.88 23.87 12.88
C ALA A 68 19.88 22.74 13.18
N LEU A 69 20.06 21.81 12.24
CA LEU A 69 21.04 20.73 12.36
C LEU A 69 22.48 21.25 12.20
N ALA A 70 22.73 22.14 11.24
CA ALA A 70 24.04 22.72 11.00
C ALA A 70 24.53 23.57 12.18
N GLY A 71 23.72 24.52 12.67
CA GLY A 71 24.12 25.40 13.78
C GLY A 71 24.38 24.63 15.08
N ALA A 72 23.74 23.47 15.25
CA ALA A 72 23.96 22.65 16.41
C ALA A 72 25.17 21.70 16.27
N ALA A 73 25.52 21.29 15.05
CA ALA A 73 26.81 20.64 14.77
C ALA A 73 27.99 21.60 14.98
N GLU A 74 27.83 22.89 14.64
CA GLU A 74 28.81 23.94 14.91
C GLU A 74 28.96 24.20 16.42
N ALA A 75 27.84 24.30 17.16
CA ALA A 75 27.87 24.46 18.62
C ALA A 75 28.49 23.25 19.34
N ASP A 76 28.27 22.03 18.83
CA ASP A 76 28.91 20.82 19.30
C ASP A 76 30.43 20.85 19.04
N ALA A 77 30.87 21.28 17.86
CA ALA A 77 32.29 21.43 17.50
C ALA A 77 33.02 22.49 18.35
N ASP A 78 32.35 23.61 18.67
CA ASP A 78 32.90 24.66 19.54
C ASP A 78 33.01 24.19 21.01
N SER A 79 32.12 23.29 21.46
CA SER A 79 32.17 22.69 22.79
C SER A 79 33.23 21.60 22.93
N GLU A 80 33.67 21.02 21.80
CA GLU A 80 34.63 19.91 21.69
C GLU A 80 35.99 20.34 21.15
N ALA A 81 36.35 21.63 21.25
CA ALA A 81 37.61 22.16 20.73
C ALA A 81 38.90 21.51 21.29
N ASP A 82 38.79 20.60 22.28
CA ASP A 82 39.88 19.78 22.85
C ASP A 82 39.68 18.25 22.64
N ALA A 83 38.63 17.79 21.95
CA ALA A 83 38.35 16.38 21.66
C ALA A 83 38.49 16.06 20.16
N ASP A 84 38.94 14.83 19.84
CA ASP A 84 39.10 14.34 18.47
C ASP A 84 37.74 14.42 17.73
N PRO A 85 37.62 15.15 16.61
CA PRO A 85 36.36 15.32 15.87
C PRO A 85 35.74 14.00 15.35
N GLY A 86 36.48 12.89 15.42
CA GLY A 86 35.98 11.53 15.16
C GLY A 86 35.46 10.74 16.36
N ALA A 87 35.45 11.32 17.58
CA ALA A 87 35.29 10.57 18.82
C ALA A 87 33.85 10.31 19.30
N ARG A 88 32.82 11.04 18.80
CA ARG A 88 31.43 10.74 19.16
C ARG A 88 30.95 9.45 18.48
N ASP A 89 30.35 8.56 19.27
CA ASP A 89 29.74 7.32 18.79
C ASP A 89 28.76 7.64 17.63
N PRO A 90 28.89 7.01 16.45
CA PRO A 90 27.95 7.17 15.34
C PRO A 90 26.48 7.03 15.75
N ILE A 91 26.18 6.21 16.75
CA ILE A 91 24.82 6.03 17.25
C ILE A 91 24.36 7.21 18.11
N GLU A 92 25.24 7.83 18.90
CA GLU A 92 24.89 9.06 19.65
C GLU A 92 24.60 10.24 18.71
N ARG A 93 25.36 10.39 17.62
CA ARG A 93 25.07 11.39 16.58
C ARG A 93 23.72 11.14 15.92
N PHE A 94 23.40 9.88 15.66
CA PHE A 94 22.09 9.47 15.15
C PHE A 94 20.97 9.83 16.14
N GLU A 95 21.12 9.49 17.42
CA GLU A 95 20.15 9.80 18.48
C GLU A 95 19.83 11.30 18.54
N LEU A 96 20.86 12.13 18.54
CA LEU A 96 20.73 13.59 18.62
C LEU A 96 20.01 14.16 17.39
N THR A 97 20.40 13.70 16.20
CA THR A 97 19.81 14.13 14.93
C THR A 97 18.32 13.77 14.87
N TRP A 98 17.97 12.55 15.26
CA TRP A 98 16.57 12.09 15.27
C TRP A 98 15.74 12.72 16.37
N THR A 99 16.33 13.07 17.51
CA THR A 99 15.64 13.84 18.56
C THR A 99 15.22 15.22 18.04
N ARG A 100 16.13 15.95 17.39
CA ARG A 100 15.85 17.26 16.78
C ARG A 100 14.80 17.16 15.67
N LEU A 101 14.89 16.11 14.83
CA LEU A 101 13.89 15.83 13.80
C LEU A 101 12.48 15.67 14.40
N VAL A 102 12.32 14.86 15.45
CA VAL A 102 11.02 14.64 16.11
C VAL A 102 10.49 15.93 16.75
N GLU A 103 11.35 16.70 17.41
CA GLU A 103 10.98 18.01 17.98
C GLU A 103 10.43 18.95 16.90
N SER A 104 11.00 18.95 15.70
CA SER A 104 10.52 19.76 14.57
C SER A 104 9.09 19.41 14.10
N PHE A 105 8.61 18.20 14.36
CA PHE A 105 7.26 17.79 13.96
C PHE A 105 6.18 18.57 14.70
N THR A 106 6.44 18.94 15.95
CA THR A 106 5.53 19.75 16.77
C THR A 106 5.30 21.14 16.16
N ALA A 107 6.36 21.74 15.61
CA ALA A 107 6.33 23.10 15.07
C ALA A 107 5.45 23.23 13.82
N ARG A 108 5.29 22.15 13.02
CA ARG A 108 4.55 22.18 11.75
C ARG A 108 3.55 21.04 11.59
N ARG A 109 2.84 20.62 12.66
CA ARG A 109 1.84 19.54 12.63
C ARG A 109 0.82 19.65 11.49
N GLN A 110 0.36 20.86 11.18
CA GLN A 110 -0.65 21.12 10.13
C GLN A 110 -0.12 20.86 8.72
N LEU A 111 1.16 21.15 8.45
CA LEU A 111 1.80 20.83 7.17
C LEU A 111 1.80 19.32 6.94
N TRP A 112 2.15 18.55 7.98
CA TRP A 112 2.19 17.09 7.94
C TRP A 112 0.80 16.47 7.76
N ALA A 113 -0.18 16.91 8.55
CA ALA A 113 -1.57 16.47 8.38
C ALA A 113 -2.09 16.72 6.96
N THR A 114 -1.75 17.88 6.37
CA THR A 114 -2.12 18.22 4.99
C THR A 114 -1.48 17.26 3.98
N GLN A 115 -0.19 16.89 4.14
CA GLN A 115 0.43 15.88 3.28
C GLN A 115 -0.30 14.54 3.36
N PHE A 116 -0.75 14.12 4.54
CA PHE A 116 -1.50 12.88 4.70
C PHE A 116 -2.92 12.91 4.11
N GLU A 117 -3.59 14.07 4.08
CA GLU A 117 -4.85 14.23 3.34
C GLU A 117 -4.66 13.98 1.84
N LEU A 118 -3.51 14.36 1.26
CA LEU A 118 -3.23 14.11 -0.15
C LEU A 118 -2.95 12.64 -0.47
N PHE A 119 -2.50 11.81 0.48
CA PHE A 119 -2.30 10.37 0.25
C PHE A 119 -3.61 9.68 -0.18
N ALA A 120 -4.75 10.13 0.36
CA ALA A 120 -6.08 9.63 -0.04
C ALA A 120 -6.46 9.97 -1.50
N GLN A 121 -5.75 10.89 -2.15
CA GLN A 121 -6.01 11.29 -3.55
C GLN A 121 -5.12 10.56 -4.56
N LEU A 122 -4.07 9.84 -4.12
CA LEU A 122 -3.12 9.17 -5.01
C LEU A 122 -3.75 8.09 -5.89
N GLU A 123 -4.82 7.45 -5.41
CA GLU A 123 -5.51 6.39 -6.15
C GLU A 123 -6.31 6.97 -7.33
N HIS A 124 -6.83 8.19 -7.17
CA HIS A 124 -7.81 8.78 -8.07
C HIS A 124 -7.23 9.81 -9.06
N ASP A 125 -6.02 10.34 -8.81
CA ASP A 125 -5.40 11.37 -9.66
C ASP A 125 -3.94 11.01 -10.06
N PRO A 126 -3.70 10.65 -11.34
CA PRO A 126 -2.36 10.35 -11.84
C PRO A 126 -1.36 11.52 -11.75
N GLU A 127 -1.81 12.78 -11.84
CA GLU A 127 -0.91 13.94 -11.69
C GLU A 127 -0.44 14.08 -10.25
N VAL A 128 -1.35 13.87 -9.29
CA VAL A 128 -0.99 13.87 -7.86
C VAL A 128 -0.03 12.72 -7.57
N ARG A 129 -0.28 11.54 -8.13
CA ARG A 129 0.65 10.39 -8.01
C ARG A 129 2.05 10.70 -8.51
N GLN A 130 2.16 11.27 -9.72
CA GLN A 130 3.46 11.63 -10.28
C GLN A 130 4.17 12.71 -9.44
N PHE A 131 3.43 13.73 -9.02
CA PHE A 131 3.96 14.78 -8.14
C PHE A 131 4.57 14.20 -6.85
N PHE A 132 3.89 13.25 -6.21
CA PHE A 132 4.41 12.56 -5.03
C PHE A 132 5.64 11.70 -5.35
N ALA A 133 5.62 10.93 -6.44
CA ALA A 133 6.76 10.10 -6.82
C ALA A 133 8.04 10.96 -6.99
N ASP A 134 7.92 12.10 -7.69
CA ASP A 134 9.02 13.03 -7.91
C ASP A 134 9.47 13.69 -6.59
N ALA A 135 8.52 14.06 -5.72
CA ALA A 135 8.82 14.65 -4.42
C ALA A 135 9.56 13.67 -3.50
N LEU A 136 9.11 12.42 -3.43
CA LEU A 136 9.76 11.36 -2.65
C LEU A 136 11.15 11.05 -3.21
N GLU A 137 11.34 11.02 -4.54
CA GLU A 137 12.66 10.82 -5.12
C GLU A 137 13.64 11.95 -4.76
N ARG A 138 13.22 13.21 -4.89
CA ARG A 138 14.04 14.36 -4.47
C ARG A 138 14.37 14.31 -2.99
N ALA A 139 13.40 13.98 -2.14
CA ALA A 139 13.59 13.90 -0.70
C ALA A 139 14.65 12.87 -0.30
N ARG A 140 14.75 11.71 -0.98
CA ARG A 140 15.80 10.71 -0.67
C ARG A 140 17.19 11.29 -0.81
N PHE A 141 17.47 11.95 -1.93
CA PHE A 141 18.78 12.52 -2.18
C PHE A 141 19.08 13.68 -1.22
N GLY A 142 18.09 14.52 -0.93
CA GLY A 142 18.20 15.58 0.08
C GLY A 142 18.52 15.04 1.48
N LEU A 143 17.80 14.00 1.93
CA LEU A 143 18.03 13.36 3.24
C LEU A 143 19.40 12.68 3.32
N ALA A 144 19.88 12.05 2.24
CA ALA A 144 21.21 11.45 2.21
C ALA A 144 22.32 12.50 2.32
N ALA A 145 22.19 13.61 1.61
CA ALA A 145 23.12 14.73 1.71
C ALA A 145 23.08 15.36 3.11
N MET A 146 21.89 15.68 3.60
CA MET A 146 21.70 16.37 4.88
C MET A 146 22.13 15.53 6.09
N LEU A 147 21.77 14.24 6.14
CA LEU A 147 21.97 13.40 7.32
C LEU A 147 23.26 12.59 7.29
N GLN A 148 23.82 12.34 6.11
CA GLN A 148 25.01 11.48 5.95
C GLN A 148 26.16 12.19 5.22
N GLY A 149 25.98 13.44 4.77
CA GLY A 149 26.99 14.17 4.00
C GLY A 149 27.30 13.52 2.65
N LEU A 150 26.41 12.66 2.14
CA LEU A 150 26.63 11.93 0.89
C LEU A 150 26.33 12.81 -0.31
N ASP A 151 27.30 12.94 -1.21
CA ASP A 151 27.11 13.56 -2.52
C ASP A 151 26.40 12.57 -3.48
N PRO A 152 25.15 12.86 -3.91
CA PRO A 152 24.41 12.00 -4.84
C PRO A 152 25.06 11.84 -6.22
N ASP A 153 25.89 12.81 -6.64
CA ASP A 153 26.58 12.77 -7.93
C ASP A 153 27.84 11.91 -7.86
N ALA A 154 28.44 11.78 -6.68
CA ALA A 154 29.60 10.90 -6.43
C ALA A 154 29.19 9.43 -6.27
N ASP A 155 28.15 9.14 -5.47
CA ASP A 155 27.61 7.79 -5.31
C ASP A 155 26.08 7.78 -5.20
N ARG A 156 25.45 7.71 -6.37
CA ARG A 156 23.99 7.69 -6.50
C ARG A 156 23.36 6.47 -5.83
N HIS A 157 24.03 5.32 -5.79
CA HIS A 157 23.47 4.10 -5.19
C HIS A 157 23.45 4.21 -3.67
N ALA A 158 24.57 4.60 -3.06
CA ALA A 158 24.65 4.82 -1.62
C ALA A 158 23.70 5.93 -1.17
N ALA A 159 23.64 7.06 -1.88
CA ALA A 159 22.72 8.14 -1.57
C ALA A 159 21.25 7.69 -1.66
N LYS A 160 20.88 6.89 -2.69
CA LYS A 160 19.52 6.35 -2.81
C LYS A 160 19.18 5.38 -1.68
N ALA A 161 20.11 4.50 -1.30
CA ALA A 161 19.91 3.52 -0.24
C ALA A 161 19.78 4.17 1.15
N ALA A 162 20.77 5.00 1.52
CA ALA A 162 20.78 5.72 2.78
C ALA A 162 19.59 6.68 2.87
N GLY A 163 19.35 7.48 1.83
CA GLY A 163 18.22 8.40 1.76
C GLY A 163 16.87 7.68 1.85
N GLY A 164 16.71 6.55 1.15
CA GLY A 164 15.52 5.71 1.23
C GLY A 164 15.27 5.15 2.63
N PHE A 165 16.32 4.71 3.32
CA PHE A 165 16.22 4.26 4.72
C PHE A 165 15.74 5.37 5.65
N HIS A 166 16.37 6.56 5.59
CA HIS A 166 15.97 7.70 6.40
C HIS A 166 14.55 8.17 6.06
N GLN A 167 14.18 8.18 4.78
CA GLN A 167 12.83 8.54 4.34
C GLN A 167 11.77 7.58 4.91
N ALA A 168 12.03 6.27 4.89
CA ALA A 168 11.12 5.27 5.45
C ALA A 168 10.96 5.45 6.97
N LEU A 169 12.08 5.65 7.67
CA LEU A 169 12.09 5.89 9.11
C LEU A 169 11.32 7.17 9.47
N LEU A 170 11.59 8.28 8.78
CA LEU A 170 10.91 9.57 8.97
C LEU A 170 9.41 9.44 8.75
N SER A 171 8.99 8.80 7.65
CA SER A 171 7.58 8.64 7.30
C SER A 171 6.84 7.78 8.34
N GLY A 172 7.45 6.68 8.76
CA GLY A 172 6.88 5.78 9.76
C GLY A 172 6.80 6.40 11.15
N MET A 173 7.81 7.17 11.56
CA MET A 173 7.79 7.92 12.81
C MET A 173 6.76 9.03 12.79
N LEU A 174 6.70 9.80 11.71
CA LEU A 174 5.74 10.88 11.57
C LEU A 174 4.30 10.37 11.64
N LEU A 175 4.02 9.22 11.01
CA LEU A 175 2.70 8.57 11.11
C LEU A 175 2.36 8.20 12.56
N GLN A 176 3.28 7.56 13.27
CA GLN A 176 3.09 7.20 14.69
C GLN A 176 2.90 8.44 15.56
N TRP A 177 3.67 9.50 15.32
CA TRP A 177 3.55 10.78 16.02
C TRP A 177 2.25 11.51 15.72
N LEU A 178 1.74 11.46 14.49
CA LEU A 178 0.44 12.04 14.17
C LEU A 178 -0.69 11.29 14.89
N ALA A 179 -0.58 9.97 15.00
CA ALA A 179 -1.56 9.11 15.65
C ALA A 179 -1.55 9.23 17.19
N ASP A 180 -0.38 9.15 17.83
CA ASP A 180 -0.20 9.24 19.28
C ASP A 180 1.17 9.87 19.60
N PRO A 181 1.24 11.21 19.74
CA PRO A 181 2.50 11.91 20.03
C PRO A 181 3.18 11.46 21.33
N GLU A 182 2.41 11.00 22.33
CA GLU A 182 2.96 10.65 23.65
C GLU A 182 3.67 9.30 23.63
N ARG A 183 3.26 8.40 22.72
CA ARG A 183 3.83 7.05 22.58
C ARG A 183 4.70 6.88 21.34
N ALA A 184 4.85 7.94 20.55
CA ALA A 184 5.68 7.90 19.35
C ALA A 184 7.16 7.66 19.70
N PRO A 185 7.90 6.91 18.87
CA PRO A 185 9.31 6.67 19.10
C PRO A 185 10.11 7.97 19.19
N THR A 186 10.98 8.07 20.18
CA THR A 186 11.95 9.17 20.33
C THR A 186 13.25 8.86 19.57
N GLY A 187 14.11 9.87 19.40
CA GLY A 187 15.45 9.65 18.81
C GLY A 187 16.27 8.61 19.60
N ARG A 188 16.10 8.58 20.93
CA ARG A 188 16.72 7.57 21.81
C ARG A 188 16.21 6.17 21.56
N ASP A 189 14.89 5.99 21.42
CA ASP A 189 14.31 4.67 21.12
C ASP A 189 14.86 4.10 19.81
N LEU A 190 15.04 4.95 18.79
CA LEU A 190 15.63 4.53 17.52
C LEU A 190 17.12 4.16 17.65
N ALA A 191 17.88 4.93 18.42
CA ALA A 191 19.29 4.66 18.67
C ALA A 191 19.46 3.33 19.42
N ASP A 192 18.65 3.08 20.44
CA ASP A 192 18.61 1.83 21.17
C ASP A 192 18.20 0.65 20.26
N ALA A 193 17.22 0.84 19.38
CA ALA A 193 16.84 -0.15 18.38
C ALA A 193 17.99 -0.47 17.40
N LEU A 194 18.72 0.54 16.93
CA LEU A 194 19.89 0.34 16.07
C LEU A 194 21.02 -0.42 16.79
N ARG A 195 21.32 -0.08 18.05
CA ARG A 195 22.31 -0.82 18.87
C ARG A 195 21.94 -2.29 18.94
N LEU A 196 20.67 -2.60 19.20
CA LEU A 196 20.18 -3.97 19.26
C LEU A 196 20.32 -4.68 17.91
N LEU A 197 19.86 -4.08 16.82
CA LEU A 197 19.89 -4.69 15.48
C LEU A 197 21.33 -4.94 15.00
N VAL A 198 22.25 -4.00 15.22
CA VAL A 198 23.67 -4.16 14.87
C VAL A 198 24.33 -5.26 15.71
N THR A 199 24.00 -5.36 16.99
CA THR A 199 24.53 -6.42 17.88
C THR A 199 24.06 -7.81 17.45
N HIS A 200 22.80 -7.94 17.02
CA HIS A 200 22.23 -9.22 16.55
C HIS A 200 22.61 -9.58 15.11
N ALA A 201 23.11 -8.62 14.32
CA ALA A 201 23.58 -8.85 12.96
C ALA A 201 25.02 -9.39 12.86
N ARG A 202 25.79 -9.39 13.96
CA ARG A 202 27.13 -9.98 14.00
C ARG A 202 27.06 -11.50 14.16
N PRO A 203 27.67 -12.30 13.25
CA PRO A 203 27.63 -13.75 13.32
C PRO A 203 28.73 -14.26 14.27
N GLU A 204 28.68 -13.90 15.56
CA GLU A 204 29.48 -14.57 16.61
C GLU A 204 29.02 -14.16 18.02
N SER A 205 27.90 -14.72 18.43
CA SER A 205 27.73 -15.19 19.81
C SER A 205 26.82 -16.40 19.71
N ALA A 206 27.36 -17.54 20.14
CA ALA A 206 26.63 -18.77 20.23
C ALA A 206 25.26 -18.48 20.85
N LEU A 207 24.20 -18.90 20.15
CA LEU A 207 22.89 -19.09 20.75
C LEU A 207 23.10 -20.04 21.94
N ALA A 208 23.34 -19.46 23.13
CA ALA A 208 22.91 -20.09 24.35
C ALA A 208 21.43 -20.46 24.13
N PRO A 209 21.00 -21.69 24.46
CA PRO A 209 19.60 -22.03 24.34
C PRO A 209 18.83 -20.95 25.09
N ALA A 210 17.95 -20.24 24.37
CA ALA A 210 17.14 -19.19 24.95
C ALA A 210 16.46 -19.78 26.18
N GLY A 211 16.92 -19.37 27.36
CA GLY A 211 16.24 -19.70 28.62
C GLY A 211 14.82 -19.17 28.53
N ASP A 212 13.89 -19.87 29.18
CA ASP A 212 12.44 -19.68 29.23
C ASP A 212 12.01 -18.25 29.68
N GLY A 213 12.36 -17.24 28.90
CA GLY A 213 12.30 -15.83 29.25
C GLY A 213 12.05 -14.93 28.05
N ILE A 214 11.52 -15.47 26.95
CA ILE A 214 10.70 -14.66 26.04
C ILE A 214 9.31 -14.69 26.65
N ALA A 215 8.93 -13.59 27.31
CA ALA A 215 7.52 -13.30 27.60
C ALA A 215 6.71 -13.65 26.35
N SER A 216 5.83 -14.62 26.53
CA SER A 216 5.31 -15.51 25.50
C SER A 216 4.91 -14.80 24.20
N ARG A 217 5.17 -15.47 23.06
CA ARG A 217 4.60 -15.23 21.71
C ARG A 217 3.07 -14.97 21.67
N GLN A 218 2.37 -15.11 22.79
CA GLN A 218 0.96 -14.79 22.98
C GLN A 218 0.69 -13.28 23.14
N GLU A 219 1.61 -12.46 23.67
CA GLU A 219 1.34 -11.03 23.89
C GLU A 219 1.31 -10.22 22.58
N PHE A 220 2.17 -10.53 21.60
CA PHE A 220 2.12 -9.94 20.25
C PHE A 220 0.90 -10.40 19.43
N ALA A 221 0.17 -11.44 19.86
CA ALA A 221 -1.07 -11.85 19.21
C ALA A 221 -2.28 -10.97 19.58
N SER A 222 -2.11 -9.96 20.44
CA SER A 222 -3.18 -9.08 20.92
C SER A 222 -3.39 -7.79 20.10
N ILE A 223 -2.41 -7.39 19.27
CA ILE A 223 -2.62 -6.40 18.20
C ILE A 223 -2.83 -7.18 16.90
N ARG A 224 -3.87 -8.01 16.83
CA ARG A 224 -4.34 -8.49 15.52
C ARG A 224 -5.22 -7.38 14.94
N PRO A 225 -4.94 -6.84 13.73
CA PRO A 225 -6.02 -6.21 12.98
C PRO A 225 -7.21 -7.17 12.99
N ARG A 226 -8.43 -6.65 13.19
CA ARG A 226 -9.66 -7.47 13.27
C ARG A 226 -9.61 -8.53 12.17
N GLN A 227 -9.52 -9.79 12.56
CA GLN A 227 -9.59 -10.89 11.60
C GLN A 227 -11.05 -11.07 11.23
N TRP A 228 -11.36 -10.83 9.97
CA TRP A 228 -12.69 -11.03 9.43
C TRP A 228 -12.99 -12.52 9.35
N SER A 229 -14.19 -12.89 9.79
CA SER A 229 -14.75 -14.22 9.71
C SER A 229 -16.01 -14.23 8.87
N GLU A 230 -16.43 -15.42 8.42
CA GLU A 230 -17.67 -15.58 7.66
C GLU A 230 -18.90 -15.11 8.44
N THR A 231 -18.87 -15.19 9.77
CA THR A 231 -19.90 -14.65 10.65
C THR A 231 -19.97 -13.12 10.54
N ASP A 232 -18.82 -12.44 10.47
CA ASP A 232 -18.80 -10.98 10.29
C ASP A 232 -19.37 -10.56 8.92
N LEU A 233 -19.17 -11.38 7.87
CA LEU A 233 -19.73 -11.11 6.55
C LEU A 233 -21.26 -11.11 6.53
N ALA A 234 -21.89 -11.91 7.39
CA ALA A 234 -23.34 -11.97 7.50
C ALA A 234 -23.96 -10.70 8.14
N GLU A 235 -23.15 -9.87 8.80
CA GLU A 235 -23.57 -8.62 9.42
C GLU A 235 -23.36 -7.40 8.50
N LEU A 236 -22.70 -7.58 7.35
CA LEU A 236 -22.44 -6.51 6.40
C LEU A 236 -23.71 -6.09 5.64
N PRO A 237 -23.81 -4.81 5.24
CA PRO A 237 -24.97 -4.30 4.52
C PRO A 237 -25.14 -5.01 3.17
N ASP A 238 -26.39 -5.22 2.77
CA ASP A 238 -26.74 -5.68 1.42
C ASP A 238 -26.75 -4.48 0.47
N ASP A 239 -25.55 -3.97 0.17
CA ASP A 239 -25.31 -2.81 -0.69
C ASP A 239 -24.87 -3.22 -2.12
N GLY A 240 -24.98 -4.50 -2.43
CA GLY A 240 -24.58 -5.08 -3.70
C GLY A 240 -23.07 -5.32 -3.85
N HIS A 241 -22.25 -5.00 -2.85
CA HIS A 241 -20.83 -5.36 -2.86
C HIS A 241 -20.64 -6.86 -2.65
N ARG A 242 -19.62 -7.41 -3.33
CA ARG A 242 -19.13 -8.76 -3.06
C ARG A 242 -18.12 -8.68 -1.92
N TYR A 243 -18.45 -9.32 -0.81
CA TYR A 243 -17.58 -9.44 0.35
C TYR A 243 -16.91 -10.81 0.42
N GLU A 244 -15.58 -10.79 0.50
CA GLU A 244 -14.69 -11.96 0.57
C GLU A 244 -13.70 -11.77 1.72
N ILE A 245 -13.08 -12.86 2.19
CA ILE A 245 -12.02 -12.84 3.19
C ILE A 245 -10.75 -13.42 2.59
N LEU A 246 -9.67 -12.65 2.65
CA LEU A 246 -8.35 -13.06 2.17
C LEU A 246 -7.31 -12.83 3.27
N ASP A 247 -6.74 -13.92 3.79
CA ASP A 247 -5.76 -13.89 4.90
C ASP A 247 -6.27 -13.15 6.15
N GLY A 248 -7.56 -13.34 6.47
CA GLY A 248 -8.24 -12.67 7.57
C GLY A 248 -8.61 -11.21 7.32
N ASN A 249 -8.40 -10.67 6.11
CA ASN A 249 -8.80 -9.30 5.75
C ASN A 249 -10.06 -9.30 4.89
N LEU A 250 -10.91 -8.28 5.06
CA LEU A 250 -12.08 -8.05 4.21
C LEU A 250 -11.65 -7.54 2.85
N LEU A 251 -12.08 -8.22 1.79
CA LEU A 251 -12.05 -7.73 0.43
C LEU A 251 -13.49 -7.37 0.03
N ALA A 252 -13.72 -6.09 -0.24
CA ALA A 252 -15.00 -5.59 -0.72
C ALA A 252 -14.85 -5.18 -2.19
N THR A 253 -15.47 -5.92 -3.10
CA THR A 253 -15.46 -5.63 -4.53
C THR A 253 -16.82 -5.06 -4.94
N ALA A 254 -16.81 -3.93 -5.66
CA ALA A 254 -18.04 -3.36 -6.22
C ALA A 254 -18.69 -4.34 -7.22
N PRO A 255 -20.02 -4.31 -7.38
CA PRO A 255 -20.69 -5.17 -8.35
C PRO A 255 -20.16 -4.92 -9.76
N ALA A 256 -19.82 -5.99 -10.46
CA ALA A 256 -19.37 -5.93 -11.84
C ALA A 256 -20.57 -5.77 -12.80
N HIS A 257 -20.41 -4.94 -13.82
CA HIS A 257 -21.45 -4.66 -14.82
C HIS A 257 -20.87 -4.67 -16.24
N GLY A 258 -21.74 -4.79 -17.25
CA GLY A 258 -21.34 -4.68 -18.65
C GLY A 258 -20.65 -5.94 -19.19
N GLU A 259 -19.43 -5.80 -19.72
CA GLU A 259 -18.70 -6.89 -20.39
C GLU A 259 -18.37 -8.06 -19.45
N HIS A 260 -18.03 -7.80 -18.19
CA HIS A 260 -17.75 -8.85 -17.19
C HIS A 260 -18.96 -9.81 -17.06
N GLN A 261 -20.15 -9.25 -16.83
CA GLN A 261 -21.37 -10.03 -16.68
C GLN A 261 -21.70 -10.83 -17.95
N ARG A 262 -21.44 -10.26 -19.15
CA ARG A 262 -21.62 -10.98 -20.42
C ARG A 262 -20.71 -12.19 -20.54
N VAL A 263 -19.45 -12.07 -20.13
CA VAL A 263 -18.48 -13.18 -20.13
C VAL A 263 -18.90 -14.26 -19.13
N VAL A 264 -19.27 -13.86 -17.91
CA VAL A 264 -19.76 -14.79 -16.88
C VAL A 264 -20.98 -15.57 -17.38
N GLU A 265 -21.97 -14.89 -17.97
CA GLU A 265 -23.17 -15.52 -18.52
C GLU A 265 -22.85 -16.49 -19.67
N ALA A 266 -21.97 -16.09 -20.60
CA ALA A 266 -21.56 -16.94 -21.72
C ALA A 266 -20.86 -18.23 -21.24
N LEU A 267 -19.92 -18.10 -20.29
CA LEU A 267 -19.23 -19.25 -19.70
C LEU A 267 -20.18 -20.13 -18.89
N LEU A 268 -21.10 -19.52 -18.13
CA LEU A 268 -22.10 -20.24 -17.36
C LEU A 268 -22.97 -21.13 -18.25
N VAL A 269 -23.45 -20.60 -19.39
CA VAL A 269 -24.25 -21.37 -20.35
C VAL A 269 -23.43 -22.54 -20.92
N THR A 270 -22.20 -22.29 -21.36
CA THR A 270 -21.31 -23.29 -21.93
C THR A 270 -20.99 -24.41 -20.93
N LEU A 271 -20.60 -24.06 -19.71
CA LEU A 271 -20.29 -25.02 -18.66
C LEU A 271 -21.52 -25.82 -18.24
N ARG A 272 -22.69 -25.19 -18.09
CA ARG A 272 -23.94 -25.88 -17.76
C ARG A 272 -24.36 -26.88 -18.82
N ALA A 273 -24.22 -26.53 -20.11
CA ALA A 273 -24.55 -27.44 -21.21
C ALA A 273 -23.70 -28.72 -21.21
N ALA A 274 -22.46 -28.64 -20.74
CA ALA A 274 -21.53 -29.77 -20.64
C ALA A 274 -21.51 -30.47 -19.28
N THR A 275 -22.32 -30.01 -18.31
CA THR A 275 -22.26 -30.49 -16.92
C THR A 275 -22.73 -31.95 -16.81
N PRO A 276 -21.89 -32.89 -16.34
CA PRO A 276 -22.29 -34.28 -16.15
C PRO A 276 -23.30 -34.46 -15.01
N THR A 277 -23.98 -35.61 -14.98
CA THR A 277 -24.91 -35.96 -13.90
C THR A 277 -24.24 -35.86 -12.52
N GLY A 278 -24.90 -35.13 -11.60
CA GLY A 278 -24.45 -34.93 -10.22
C GLY A 278 -23.45 -33.79 -10.01
N TRP A 279 -22.86 -33.25 -11.08
CA TRP A 279 -22.11 -31.99 -11.01
C TRP A 279 -23.06 -30.79 -11.04
N ARG A 280 -22.61 -29.66 -10.52
CA ARG A 280 -23.34 -28.37 -10.60
C ARG A 280 -22.39 -27.22 -10.91
N ILE A 281 -22.89 -26.22 -11.64
CA ILE A 281 -22.20 -24.95 -11.87
C ILE A 281 -22.90 -23.85 -11.07
N GLY A 282 -22.17 -23.27 -10.12
CA GLY A 282 -22.60 -22.12 -9.34
C GLY A 282 -21.99 -20.82 -9.86
N ALA A 283 -22.70 -19.71 -9.68
CA ALA A 283 -22.23 -18.37 -9.98
C ALA A 283 -22.23 -17.54 -8.69
N GLY A 284 -21.09 -16.96 -8.32
CA GLY A 284 -20.93 -16.19 -7.07
C GLY A 284 -21.05 -16.99 -5.77
N GLU A 285 -21.09 -18.32 -5.84
CA GLU A 285 -21.16 -19.20 -4.67
C GLU A 285 -19.82 -19.25 -3.93
N GLY A 286 -19.86 -19.07 -2.60
CA GLY A 286 -18.67 -19.00 -1.78
C GLY A 286 -17.91 -20.32 -1.65
N VAL A 287 -16.58 -20.22 -1.61
CA VAL A 287 -15.64 -21.32 -1.39
C VAL A 287 -14.74 -20.97 -0.21
N ARG A 288 -14.66 -21.86 0.78
CA ARG A 288 -13.76 -21.71 1.93
C ARG A 288 -12.33 -22.11 1.52
N VAL A 289 -11.36 -21.28 1.85
CA VAL A 289 -9.95 -21.46 1.50
C VAL A 289 -9.05 -21.27 2.73
N PRO A 290 -7.78 -21.71 2.70
CA PRO A 290 -6.89 -21.50 3.84
C PRO A 290 -6.69 -20.02 4.18
N GLY A 291 -7.17 -19.61 5.37
CA GLY A 291 -7.09 -18.23 5.85
C GLY A 291 -8.21 -17.31 5.36
N GLY A 292 -9.30 -17.84 4.80
CA GLY A 292 -10.45 -17.01 4.41
C GLY A 292 -11.50 -17.73 3.57
N SER A 293 -12.30 -16.94 2.85
CA SER A 293 -13.46 -17.42 2.11
C SER A 293 -13.67 -16.52 0.90
N LEU A 294 -13.63 -17.08 -0.29
CA LEU A 294 -13.63 -16.35 -1.56
C LEU A 294 -14.89 -16.68 -2.36
N ARG A 295 -15.36 -15.73 -3.17
CA ARG A 295 -16.56 -15.84 -4.00
C ARG A 295 -16.16 -15.74 -5.47
N PRO A 296 -15.81 -16.87 -6.11
CA PRO A 296 -15.44 -16.88 -7.51
C PRO A 296 -16.62 -16.47 -8.39
N ASP A 297 -16.33 -15.94 -9.58
CA ASP A 297 -17.38 -15.62 -10.55
C ASP A 297 -18.17 -16.87 -10.96
N LEU A 298 -17.47 -17.99 -11.26
CA LEU A 298 -18.08 -19.30 -11.46
C LEU A 298 -17.28 -20.40 -10.74
N ALA A 299 -17.98 -21.46 -10.36
CA ALA A 299 -17.34 -22.67 -9.86
C ALA A 299 -18.10 -23.93 -10.30
N ALA A 300 -17.35 -25.00 -10.58
CA ALA A 300 -17.91 -26.33 -10.79
C ALA A 300 -17.72 -27.17 -9.54
N PHE A 301 -18.81 -27.78 -9.08
CA PHE A 301 -18.82 -28.59 -7.87
C PHE A 301 -19.15 -30.03 -8.22
N ALA A 302 -18.31 -30.94 -7.72
CA ALA A 302 -18.43 -32.37 -7.91
C ALA A 302 -19.64 -32.95 -7.13
N PRO A 303 -20.13 -34.14 -7.52
CA PRO A 303 -21.11 -34.87 -6.73
C PRO A 303 -20.60 -35.06 -5.29
N GLY A 304 -21.43 -34.67 -4.32
CA GLY A 304 -21.06 -34.76 -2.90
C GLY A 304 -20.20 -33.60 -2.37
N ALA A 305 -20.08 -32.50 -3.11
CA ALA A 305 -19.49 -31.27 -2.58
C ALA A 305 -20.16 -30.86 -1.25
N VAL A 306 -19.34 -30.51 -0.26
CA VAL A 306 -19.79 -30.19 1.09
C VAL A 306 -19.87 -28.68 1.25
N THR A 307 -21.05 -28.20 1.65
CA THR A 307 -21.28 -26.77 1.96
C THR A 307 -21.64 -26.64 3.43
N ASP A 308 -20.97 -25.70 4.10
CA ASP A 308 -21.14 -25.38 5.51
C ASP A 308 -21.33 -23.87 5.66
N ALA A 309 -22.38 -23.46 6.37
CA ALA A 309 -22.73 -22.03 6.56
C ALA A 309 -22.76 -21.18 5.27
N GLY A 310 -23.13 -21.78 4.13
CA GLY A 310 -23.16 -21.10 2.82
C GLY A 310 -21.82 -21.05 2.08
N TRP A 311 -20.77 -21.68 2.61
CA TRP A 311 -19.44 -21.77 2.01
C TRP A 311 -19.09 -23.21 1.68
N THR A 312 -18.68 -23.46 0.43
CA THR A 312 -18.28 -24.79 0.00
C THR A 312 -16.86 -25.10 0.50
N THR A 313 -16.70 -26.21 1.22
CA THR A 313 -15.44 -26.58 1.91
C THR A 313 -14.69 -27.71 1.22
N SER A 314 -15.36 -28.49 0.37
CA SER A 314 -14.74 -29.56 -0.41
C SER A 314 -15.57 -29.91 -1.65
N GLY A 315 -14.94 -30.57 -2.62
CA GLY A 315 -15.59 -30.96 -3.88
C GLY A 315 -15.69 -29.85 -4.91
N VAL A 316 -14.83 -28.82 -4.84
CA VAL A 316 -14.70 -27.79 -5.88
C VAL A 316 -13.74 -28.29 -6.96
N GLY A 317 -14.26 -28.55 -8.15
CA GLY A 317 -13.50 -29.09 -9.29
C GLY A 317 -12.89 -28.03 -10.20
N LEU A 318 -13.53 -26.86 -10.29
CA LEU A 318 -13.09 -25.72 -11.10
C LEU A 318 -13.49 -24.42 -10.40
N VAL A 319 -12.60 -23.44 -10.47
CA VAL A 319 -12.90 -22.03 -10.23
C VAL A 319 -12.62 -21.24 -11.50
N VAL A 320 -13.51 -20.30 -11.82
CA VAL A 320 -13.33 -19.34 -12.92
C VAL A 320 -13.42 -17.93 -12.35
N GLU A 321 -12.44 -17.09 -12.69
CA GLU A 321 -12.45 -15.65 -12.42
C GLU A 321 -12.40 -14.87 -13.74
N VAL A 322 -13.27 -13.88 -13.89
CA VAL A 322 -13.27 -12.96 -15.04
C VAL A 322 -12.55 -11.69 -14.60
N GLU A 323 -11.35 -11.48 -15.16
CA GLU A 323 -10.46 -10.42 -14.74
C GLU A 323 -11.00 -9.05 -15.12
N THR A 324 -11.02 -8.15 -14.15
CA THR A 324 -11.17 -6.71 -14.36
C THR A 324 -9.85 -6.01 -14.06
N ASP A 325 -9.70 -4.74 -14.44
CA ASP A 325 -8.51 -3.97 -14.05
C ASP A 325 -8.33 -3.86 -12.52
N GLN A 326 -9.41 -3.98 -11.74
CA GLN A 326 -9.37 -3.95 -10.27
C GLN A 326 -9.00 -5.29 -9.63
N SER A 327 -9.41 -6.42 -10.24
CA SER A 327 -9.24 -7.75 -9.64
C SER A 327 -8.05 -8.54 -10.20
N ARG A 328 -7.51 -8.15 -11.36
CA ARG A 328 -6.49 -8.89 -12.12
C ARG A 328 -5.32 -9.37 -11.26
N ASP A 329 -4.74 -8.49 -10.43
CA ASP A 329 -3.57 -8.84 -9.63
C ASP A 329 -3.91 -9.86 -8.52
N LEU A 330 -5.11 -9.77 -7.95
CA LEU A 330 -5.60 -10.72 -6.96
C LEU A 330 -5.91 -12.08 -7.59
N ASP A 331 -6.59 -12.07 -8.73
CA ASP A 331 -6.98 -13.28 -9.48
C ASP A 331 -5.72 -14.05 -9.93
N ARG A 332 -4.72 -13.36 -10.48
CA ARG A 332 -3.45 -13.98 -10.92
C ARG A 332 -2.53 -14.39 -9.77
N GLY A 333 -2.67 -13.76 -8.61
CA GLY A 333 -1.78 -13.92 -7.47
C GLY A 333 -2.46 -14.63 -6.30
N SER A 334 -2.87 -13.84 -5.30
CA SER A 334 -3.31 -14.35 -4.01
C SER A 334 -4.48 -15.32 -4.12
N LYS A 335 -5.50 -15.04 -4.93
CA LYS A 335 -6.66 -15.93 -5.08
C LYS A 335 -6.28 -17.27 -5.70
N ALA A 336 -5.48 -17.26 -6.79
CA ALA A 336 -4.94 -18.48 -7.38
C ALA A 336 -4.19 -19.34 -6.35
N ILE A 337 -3.31 -18.74 -5.55
CA ILE A 337 -2.58 -19.45 -4.48
C ILE A 337 -3.55 -20.06 -3.46
N LYS A 338 -4.62 -19.34 -3.08
CA LYS A 338 -5.62 -19.83 -2.12
C LYS A 338 -6.44 -21.00 -2.65
N TYR A 339 -6.90 -20.94 -3.89
CA TYR A 339 -7.61 -22.06 -4.51
C TYR A 339 -6.70 -23.26 -4.72
N ALA A 340 -5.44 -23.05 -5.08
CA ALA A 340 -4.45 -24.12 -5.18
C ALA A 340 -4.24 -24.82 -3.83
N ARG A 341 -4.07 -24.04 -2.75
CA ARG A 341 -3.94 -24.56 -1.38
C ARG A 341 -5.20 -25.25 -0.87
N ALA A 342 -6.37 -24.85 -1.35
CA ALA A 342 -7.63 -25.54 -1.10
C ALA A 342 -7.79 -26.84 -1.94
N GLY A 343 -6.82 -27.15 -2.81
CA GLY A 343 -6.80 -28.36 -3.62
C GLY A 343 -7.74 -28.32 -4.83
N VAL A 344 -8.16 -27.13 -5.28
CA VAL A 344 -9.03 -26.99 -6.46
C VAL A 344 -8.25 -27.43 -7.72
N PRO A 345 -8.69 -28.45 -8.48
CA PRO A 345 -7.89 -29.01 -9.57
C PRO A 345 -7.65 -28.07 -10.77
N ALA A 346 -8.62 -27.22 -11.09
CA ALA A 346 -8.57 -26.31 -12.23
C ALA A 346 -8.91 -24.88 -11.83
N TYR A 347 -8.16 -23.93 -12.39
CA TYR A 347 -8.35 -22.50 -12.19
C TYR A 347 -8.30 -21.80 -13.54
N TRP A 348 -9.41 -21.20 -13.95
CA TRP A 348 -9.54 -20.55 -15.24
C TRP A 348 -9.67 -19.05 -15.05
N ARG A 349 -8.95 -18.28 -15.88
CA ARG A 349 -9.06 -16.82 -15.90
C ARG A 349 -9.48 -16.37 -17.28
N VAL A 350 -10.39 -15.40 -17.36
CA VAL A 350 -10.77 -14.79 -18.64
C VAL A 350 -10.55 -13.29 -18.57
N ASP A 351 -9.76 -12.74 -19.48
CA ASP A 351 -9.60 -11.29 -19.58
C ASP A 351 -10.76 -10.63 -20.34
N VAL A 352 -10.92 -9.32 -20.20
CA VAL A 352 -11.92 -8.52 -20.92
C VAL A 352 -11.73 -8.53 -22.46
N GLY A 353 -10.56 -8.95 -22.95
CA GLY A 353 -10.30 -9.17 -24.38
C GLY A 353 -10.88 -10.49 -24.91
N GLY A 354 -11.35 -11.36 -24.01
CA GLY A 354 -11.89 -12.68 -24.31
C GLY A 354 -10.84 -13.78 -24.43
N THR A 355 -9.64 -13.58 -23.88
CA THR A 355 -8.63 -14.64 -23.79
C THR A 355 -8.90 -15.49 -22.54
N LEU A 356 -9.09 -16.79 -22.73
CA LEU A 356 -9.22 -17.76 -21.65
C LEU A 356 -7.85 -18.39 -21.35
N PHE A 357 -7.41 -18.27 -20.11
CA PHE A 357 -6.26 -18.98 -19.56
C PHE A 357 -6.77 -20.19 -18.78
N VAL A 358 -6.45 -21.39 -19.26
CA VAL A 358 -6.80 -22.66 -18.62
C VAL A 358 -5.60 -23.13 -17.82
N GLU A 359 -5.73 -23.17 -16.49
CA GLU A 359 -4.66 -23.60 -15.60
C GLU A 359 -5.05 -24.84 -14.79
N ALA A 360 -4.07 -25.71 -14.57
CA ALA A 360 -4.23 -26.94 -13.79
C ALA A 360 -3.27 -26.95 -12.60
N LEU A 361 -3.70 -27.57 -11.50
CA LEU A 361 -2.91 -27.65 -10.27
C LEU A 361 -1.67 -28.50 -10.52
N VAL A 362 -0.48 -27.91 -10.41
CA VAL A 362 0.81 -28.60 -10.63
C VAL A 362 1.59 -28.82 -9.34
N ALA A 363 1.27 -28.06 -8.29
CA ALA A 363 1.80 -28.22 -6.93
C ALA A 363 0.79 -27.64 -5.91
N PRO A 364 0.92 -27.91 -4.60
CA PRO A 364 -0.06 -27.50 -3.59
C PRO A 364 -0.43 -26.01 -3.54
N GLU A 365 0.38 -25.13 -4.13
CA GLU A 365 0.15 -23.68 -4.12
C GLU A 365 0.30 -23.05 -5.51
N ARG A 366 0.35 -23.87 -6.56
CA ARG A 366 0.73 -23.41 -7.89
C ARG A 366 -0.08 -24.07 -8.97
N TYR A 367 -0.70 -23.22 -9.78
CA TYR A 367 -1.24 -23.58 -11.08
C TYR A 367 -0.19 -23.42 -12.19
N GLY A 368 -0.31 -24.23 -13.23
CA GLY A 368 0.44 -24.10 -14.48
C GLY A 368 -0.52 -23.90 -15.64
N ILE A 369 -0.20 -22.98 -16.55
CA ILE A 369 -0.99 -22.75 -17.77
C ILE A 369 -0.91 -23.99 -18.65
N VAL A 370 -2.07 -24.58 -18.93
CA VAL A 370 -2.26 -25.71 -19.83
C VAL A 370 -2.61 -25.21 -21.23
N ALA A 371 -3.39 -24.14 -21.32
CA ALA A 371 -3.75 -23.51 -22.58
C ALA A 371 -4.03 -22.02 -22.42
N GLU A 372 -3.71 -21.27 -23.47
CA GLU A 372 -4.21 -19.92 -23.71
C GLU A 372 -5.10 -20.01 -24.95
N VAL A 373 -6.38 -19.67 -24.82
CA VAL A 373 -7.40 -19.83 -25.85
C VAL A 373 -7.92 -18.45 -26.20
N LYS A 374 -7.65 -18.01 -27.43
CA LYS A 374 -8.10 -16.70 -27.90
C LYS A 374 -9.53 -16.80 -28.40
N ARG A 375 -10.22 -15.67 -28.40
CA ARG A 375 -11.59 -15.58 -28.90
C ARG A 375 -11.73 -16.20 -30.30
N GLY A 376 -12.65 -17.15 -30.43
CA GLY A 376 -12.92 -17.87 -31.69
C GLY A 376 -12.08 -19.13 -31.91
N GLU A 377 -11.07 -19.39 -31.05
CA GLU A 377 -10.36 -20.66 -31.01
C GLU A 377 -11.17 -21.67 -30.20
N LYS A 378 -11.16 -22.93 -30.64
CA LYS A 378 -11.80 -24.02 -29.91
C LYS A 378 -10.79 -24.68 -28.97
N PHE A 379 -11.22 -24.95 -27.75
CA PHE A 379 -10.45 -25.72 -26.78
C PHE A 379 -11.34 -26.77 -26.11
N GLU A 380 -10.84 -28.00 -26.03
CA GLU A 380 -11.49 -29.10 -25.33
C GLU A 380 -10.80 -29.29 -23.97
N ALA A 381 -11.46 -28.84 -22.91
CA ALA A 381 -11.00 -29.08 -21.56
C ALA A 381 -11.51 -30.45 -21.08
N THR A 382 -10.67 -31.21 -20.38
CA THR A 382 -11.04 -32.48 -19.74
C THR A 382 -11.15 -32.40 -18.22
N VAL A 383 -10.73 -31.28 -17.64
CA VAL A 383 -10.80 -30.99 -16.19
C VAL A 383 -11.63 -29.72 -16.02
N PRO A 384 -12.67 -29.71 -15.17
CA PRO A 384 -13.08 -30.79 -14.24
C PRO A 384 -13.83 -31.93 -14.93
N PHE A 385 -14.35 -31.69 -16.12
CA PHE A 385 -15.01 -32.65 -16.99
C PHE A 385 -14.87 -32.21 -18.46
N ALA A 386 -15.28 -33.06 -19.40
CA ALA A 386 -15.21 -32.75 -20.83
C ALA A 386 -16.12 -31.58 -21.20
N VAL A 387 -15.54 -30.47 -21.68
CA VAL A 387 -16.26 -29.31 -22.18
C VAL A 387 -15.50 -28.64 -23.33
N THR A 388 -16.21 -28.22 -24.36
CA THR A 388 -15.64 -27.42 -25.46
C THR A 388 -15.94 -25.95 -25.21
N ILE A 389 -14.90 -25.11 -25.20
CA ILE A 389 -14.99 -23.65 -25.13
C ILE A 389 -14.66 -23.04 -26.50
N GLN A 390 -15.35 -21.97 -26.91
CA GLN A 390 -15.15 -21.26 -28.18
C GLN A 390 -15.43 -19.75 -28.04
#